data_AF-A0A9Q4MF38-F1
#
_entry.id   AF-A0A9Q4MF38-F1
#
_cell.length_a   1.000
_cell.length_b   1.000
_cell.length_c   1.000
_cell.angle_alpha   90.00
_cell.angle_beta   90.00
_cell.angle_gamma   90.00
#
_symmetry.space_group_name_H-M   'P 1'
#
loop_
_entity.id
_entity.type
_entity.pdbx_description
1 polymer ?
#
loop_
_entity_poly.entity_id
_entity_poly.type
_entity_poly.pdbx_seq_one_letter_code
_entity_poly.pdbx_strand_id
1 'polypeptide(L)'
;DILRFAEQGSVQINGWSSESEGLPKRPPLIHLKTLGTAGYVGAQPYVHLINRDEFEQYFVVFTGEDIKVFDLDGKEYQVRGDRSYVRTANPREDLRMVTVADYTFVTNRKVV
;
A
#
# COMPACT_ATOMS: atom_id res chain seq x y z
N ASP A 1 9.23 27.58 -24.82
CA ASP A 1 8.56 26.28 -24.94
C ASP A 1 9.00 25.62 -26.25
N ILE A 2 10.25 25.14 -26.32
CA ILE A 2 10.91 24.67 -27.56
C ILE A 2 11.52 23.26 -27.37
N LEU A 3 11.24 22.62 -26.24
CA LEU A 3 11.80 21.33 -25.83
C LEU A 3 10.74 20.22 -25.68
N ARG A 4 9.47 20.51 -25.95
CA ARG A 4 8.37 19.55 -25.80
C ARG A 4 8.03 18.89 -27.12
N PHE A 5 7.74 17.60 -27.09
CA PHE A 5 7.12 16.90 -28.21
C PHE A 5 5.65 17.29 -28.33
N ALA A 6 5.07 17.17 -29.53
CA ALA A 6 3.72 17.66 -29.84
C ALA A 6 2.62 17.02 -28.97
N GLU A 7 2.85 15.82 -28.45
CA GLU A 7 1.93 15.04 -27.61
C GLU A 7 2.12 15.25 -26.10
N GLN A 8 3.06 16.11 -25.69
CA GLN A 8 3.33 16.39 -24.28
C GLN A 8 2.49 17.56 -23.76
N GLY A 9 1.60 17.26 -22.80
CA GLY A 9 0.90 18.28 -22.02
C GLY A 9 1.72 18.78 -20.82
N SER A 10 1.39 19.96 -20.30
CA SER A 10 2.02 20.49 -19.08
C SER A 10 1.47 19.86 -17.79
N VAL A 11 0.22 19.38 -17.82
CA VAL A 11 -0.49 18.80 -16.67
C VAL A 11 -1.49 17.76 -17.18
N GLN A 12 -1.58 16.62 -16.49
CA GLN A 12 -2.61 15.60 -16.72
C GLN A 12 -3.21 15.19 -15.38
N ILE A 13 -4.53 15.32 -15.24
CA ILE A 13 -5.27 14.99 -14.01
C ILE A 13 -6.34 13.96 -14.36
N ASN A 14 -6.31 12.80 -13.70
CA ASN A 14 -7.28 11.72 -13.88
C ASN A 14 -7.41 11.16 -15.33
N GLY A 15 -6.42 11.37 -16.19
CA GLY A 15 -6.34 10.76 -17.52
C GLY A 15 -5.44 9.52 -17.51
N TRP A 16 -5.78 8.53 -18.33
CA TRP A 16 -4.97 7.32 -18.58
C TRP A 16 -4.52 7.34 -20.04
N SER A 17 -3.23 7.43 -20.30
CA SER A 17 -2.70 7.46 -21.67
C SER A 17 -2.51 6.03 -22.17
N SER A 18 -3.12 5.70 -23.31
CA SER A 18 -3.08 4.41 -23.98
C SER A 18 -2.68 4.63 -25.44
N GLU A 19 -1.72 3.86 -25.95
CA GLU A 19 -1.24 4.00 -27.33
C GLU A 19 -2.35 3.70 -28.36
N SER A 20 -3.25 2.76 -28.03
CA SER A 20 -4.34 2.32 -28.92
C SER A 20 -5.62 3.13 -28.75
N GLU A 21 -5.94 3.53 -27.51
CA GLU A 21 -7.22 4.18 -27.17
C GLU A 21 -7.09 5.70 -26.98
N GLY A 22 -5.87 6.25 -27.08
CA GLY A 22 -5.59 7.66 -26.89
C GLY A 22 -5.54 8.06 -25.41
N LEU A 23 -6.31 9.08 -25.02
CA LEU A 23 -6.33 9.59 -23.64
C LEU A 23 -7.73 9.42 -23.01
N PRO A 24 -8.14 8.19 -22.63
CA PRO A 24 -9.34 7.99 -21.85
C PRO A 24 -9.24 8.54 -20.41
N LYS A 25 -10.40 8.68 -19.77
CA LYS A 25 -10.48 8.96 -18.33
C LYS A 25 -10.04 7.72 -17.55
N ARG A 26 -9.40 7.92 -16.38
CA ARG A 26 -9.03 6.80 -15.50
C ARG A 26 -10.24 5.92 -15.17
N PRO A 27 -10.05 4.59 -15.01
CA PRO A 27 -11.09 3.69 -14.54
C PRO A 27 -11.75 4.20 -13.25
N PRO A 28 -13.07 3.98 -13.08
CA PRO A 28 -13.78 4.40 -11.88
C PRO A 28 -13.25 3.64 -10.65
N LEU A 29 -13.21 4.32 -9.51
CA LEU A 29 -12.90 3.67 -8.23
C LEU A 29 -14.16 2.98 -7.72
N ILE A 30 -14.10 1.67 -7.55
CA ILE A 30 -15.20 0.84 -7.03
C ILE A 30 -15.03 0.70 -5.52
N HIS A 31 -16.08 1.01 -4.76
CA HIS A 31 -16.07 0.83 -3.32
C HIS A 31 -16.28 -0.66 -2.97
N LEU A 32 -15.37 -1.22 -2.16
CA LEU A 32 -15.48 -2.57 -1.63
C LEU A 32 -15.98 -2.53 -0.17
N LYS A 33 -15.18 -1.93 0.72
CA LYS A 33 -15.49 -1.89 2.15
C LYS A 33 -14.75 -0.78 2.89
N THR A 34 -15.34 -0.30 3.97
CA THR A 34 -14.71 0.64 4.90
C THR A 34 -13.94 -0.12 5.98
N LEU A 35 -12.66 0.20 6.16
CA LEU A 35 -11.78 -0.48 7.13
C LEU A 35 -12.01 -0.01 8.58
N GLY A 36 -12.40 1.25 8.78
CA GLY A 36 -12.60 1.81 10.12
C GLY A 36 -12.83 3.32 10.09
N THR A 37 -12.76 3.94 11.26
CA THR A 37 -12.90 5.39 11.45
C THR A 37 -11.63 6.13 11.00
N ALA A 38 -11.70 7.47 10.97
CA ALA A 38 -10.53 8.29 10.67
C ALA A 38 -9.37 7.96 11.62
N GLY A 39 -8.18 7.72 11.07
CA GLY A 39 -6.99 7.35 11.83
C GLY A 39 -6.86 5.85 12.16
N TYR A 40 -7.79 4.99 11.72
CA TYR A 40 -7.75 3.55 12.02
C TYR A 40 -6.43 2.87 11.63
N VAL A 41 -5.83 3.30 10.52
CA VAL A 41 -4.55 2.79 10.00
C VAL A 41 -3.36 3.71 10.35
N GLY A 42 -3.55 4.70 11.22
CA GLY A 42 -2.54 5.73 11.51
C GLY A 42 -2.40 6.78 10.40
N ALA A 43 -1.62 7.83 10.68
CA ALA A 43 -1.47 8.97 9.77
C ALA A 43 -0.54 8.67 8.59
N GLN A 44 0.56 7.96 8.85
CA GLN A 44 1.59 7.64 7.85
C GLN A 44 2.00 6.17 7.92
N PRO A 45 1.07 5.21 7.73
CA PRO A 45 1.39 3.81 7.85
C PRO A 45 2.30 3.31 6.73
N TYR A 46 3.09 2.29 7.04
CA TYR A 46 3.74 1.46 6.03
C TYR A 46 2.76 0.37 5.57
N VAL A 47 2.58 0.24 4.26
CA VAL A 47 1.67 -0.74 3.65
C VAL A 47 2.47 -1.64 2.73
N HIS A 48 2.26 -2.95 2.85
CA HIS A 48 2.88 -3.96 2.00
C HIS A 48 1.82 -4.93 1.49
N LEU A 49 1.84 -5.18 0.18
CA LEU A 49 0.99 -6.19 -0.46
C LEU A 49 1.74 -7.53 -0.46
N ILE A 50 1.12 -8.54 0.13
CA ILE A 50 1.47 -9.94 -0.05
C ILE A 50 0.58 -10.47 -1.16
N ASN A 51 1.19 -10.93 -2.25
CA ASN A 51 0.50 -11.60 -3.36
C ASN A 51 1.20 -12.93 -3.61
N ARG A 52 0.76 -13.99 -2.92
CA ARG A 52 1.41 -15.31 -2.97
C ARG A 52 0.79 -16.18 -4.06
N ASP A 53 -0.53 -16.24 -4.12
CA ASP A 53 -1.31 -16.93 -5.15
C ASP A 53 -2.68 -16.27 -5.33
N GLU A 54 -3.59 -16.90 -6.08
CA GLU A 54 -4.93 -16.39 -6.39
C GLU A 54 -5.86 -16.28 -5.16
N PHE A 55 -5.56 -16.99 -4.08
CA PHE A 55 -6.37 -17.05 -2.86
C PHE A 55 -5.72 -16.32 -1.69
N GLU A 56 -4.40 -16.24 -1.66
CA GLU A 56 -3.61 -15.68 -0.58
C GLU A 56 -3.04 -14.31 -0.94
N GLN A 57 -3.92 -13.31 -0.84
CA GLN A 57 -3.61 -11.90 -1.11
C GLN A 57 -4.00 -11.04 0.07
N TYR A 58 -3.01 -10.35 0.66
CA TYR A 58 -3.19 -9.60 1.90
C TYR A 58 -2.47 -8.26 1.85
N PHE A 59 -3.11 -7.22 2.39
CA PHE A 59 -2.49 -5.96 2.75
C PHE A 59 -2.08 -5.99 4.22
N VAL A 60 -0.78 -5.82 4.47
CA VAL A 60 -0.24 -5.64 5.81
C VAL A 60 0.05 -4.16 6.02
N VAL A 61 -0.47 -3.61 7.10
CA VAL A 61 -0.42 -2.19 7.44
C VAL A 61 0.20 -2.04 8.81
N PHE A 62 1.36 -1.39 8.88
CA PHE A 62 2.01 -1.00 10.13
C PHE A 62 1.65 0.43 10.47
N THR A 63 0.93 0.61 11.57
CA THR A 63 0.48 1.94 12.03
C THR A 63 1.58 2.70 12.78
N GLY A 64 2.64 2.00 13.20
CA GLY A 64 3.68 2.51 14.10
C GLY A 64 3.46 2.08 15.56
N GLU A 65 2.27 1.59 15.90
CA GLU A 65 1.97 1.02 17.23
C GLU A 65 1.48 -0.43 17.15
N ASP A 66 0.81 -0.76 16.05
CA ASP A 66 0.14 -2.04 15.81
C ASP A 66 0.31 -2.47 14.34
N ILE A 67 -0.05 -3.72 14.06
CA ILE A 67 -0.07 -4.35 12.75
C ILE A 67 -1.51 -4.71 12.43
N LYS A 68 -2.00 -4.27 11.28
CA LYS A 68 -3.31 -4.62 10.75
C LYS A 68 -3.16 -5.39 9.45
N VAL A 69 -3.93 -6.46 9.28
CA VAL A 69 -3.88 -7.29 8.07
C VAL A 69 -5.28 -7.38 7.49
N PHE A 70 -5.40 -7.09 6.20
CA PHE A 70 -6.66 -7.12 5.47
C PHE A 70 -6.52 -7.99 4.22
N ASP A 71 -7.57 -8.71 3.83
CA ASP A 71 -7.64 -9.26 2.47
C ASP A 71 -8.11 -8.21 1.45
N LEU A 72 -8.22 -8.63 0.18
CA LEU A 72 -8.69 -7.76 -0.91
C LEU A 72 -10.16 -7.35 -0.76
N ASP A 73 -10.97 -8.15 -0.08
CA ASP A 73 -12.38 -7.84 0.20
C ASP A 73 -12.55 -6.94 1.45
N GLY A 74 -11.44 -6.60 2.12
CA GLY A 74 -11.43 -5.72 3.30
C GLY A 74 -11.87 -6.41 4.59
N LYS A 75 -11.77 -7.72 4.69
CA LYS A 75 -11.88 -8.45 5.96
C LYS A 75 -10.55 -8.36 6.71
N GLU A 76 -10.64 -7.99 7.99
CA GLU A 76 -9.48 -7.88 8.87
C GLU A 76 -9.18 -9.23 9.52
N TYR A 77 -7.89 -9.57 9.59
CA TYR A 77 -7.37 -10.75 10.27
C TYR A 77 -6.67 -10.34 11.55
N GLN A 78 -6.87 -11.12 12.62
CA GLN A 78 -6.24 -10.84 13.92
C GLN A 78 -4.75 -11.12 13.89
N VAL A 79 -3.95 -10.12 14.26
CA VAL A 79 -2.50 -10.26 14.44
C VAL A 79 -2.16 -10.53 15.90
N ARG A 80 -1.40 -11.61 16.13
CA ARG A 80 -0.93 -12.05 17.45
C ARG A 80 0.58 -11.97 17.53
N GLY A 81 1.10 -11.83 18.74
CA GLY A 81 2.54 -11.74 19.01
C GLY A 81 2.96 -10.41 19.64
N ASP A 82 4.25 -10.33 19.94
CA ASP A 82 4.86 -9.12 20.46
C ASP A 82 4.99 -8.06 19.36
N ARG A 83 4.77 -6.80 19.75
CA ARG A 83 4.75 -5.64 18.86
C ARG A 83 5.90 -4.68 19.12
N SER A 84 6.73 -4.95 20.13
CA SER A 84 7.82 -4.05 20.52
C SER A 84 8.75 -3.71 19.35
N TYR A 85 9.07 -4.70 18.50
CA TYR A 85 9.98 -4.54 17.37
C TYR A 85 9.46 -3.60 16.26
N VAL A 86 8.14 -3.50 16.09
CA VAL A 86 7.52 -2.71 15.01
C VAL A 86 7.04 -1.34 15.48
N ARG A 87 7.21 -1.04 16.77
CA ARG A 87 6.85 0.26 17.32
C ARG A 87 7.85 1.32 16.88
N THR A 88 7.36 2.32 16.15
CA THR A 88 8.16 3.46 15.68
C THR A 88 7.26 4.66 15.36
N ALA A 89 7.82 5.86 15.48
CA ALA A 89 7.17 7.10 15.06
C ALA A 89 7.01 7.21 13.53
N ASN A 90 7.93 6.61 12.74
CA ASN A 90 7.97 6.73 11.29
C ASN A 90 7.93 5.35 10.59
N PRO A 91 6.81 4.63 10.62
CA PRO A 91 6.76 3.25 10.13
C PRO A 91 7.12 3.11 8.64
N ARG A 92 6.74 4.07 7.78
CA ARG A 92 7.13 4.09 6.35
C ARG A 92 8.62 4.16 6.11
N GLU A 93 9.35 4.81 7.00
CA GLU A 93 10.79 4.95 6.87
C GLU A 93 11.47 3.78 7.59
N ASP A 94 11.11 3.50 8.82
CA ASP A 94 11.91 2.59 9.63
C ASP A 94 11.65 1.11 9.35
N LEU A 95 10.45 0.74 8.91
CA LEU A 95 10.08 -0.66 8.69
C LEU A 95 10.19 -1.05 7.22
N ARG A 96 10.72 -2.25 6.95
CA ARG A 96 10.74 -2.86 5.61
C ARG A 96 10.24 -4.28 5.69
N MET A 97 9.44 -4.67 4.72
CA MET A 97 8.91 -6.01 4.59
C MET A 97 9.34 -6.62 3.28
N VAL A 98 9.80 -7.88 3.34
CA VAL A 98 10.24 -8.64 2.17
C VAL A 98 9.59 -10.00 2.23
N THR A 99 8.73 -10.26 1.25
CA THR A 99 8.08 -11.56 1.07
C THR A 99 8.87 -12.40 0.08
N VAL A 100 9.28 -13.59 0.49
CA VAL A 100 9.99 -14.57 -0.35
C VAL A 100 9.29 -15.91 -0.18
N ALA A 101 8.66 -16.38 -1.27
CA ALA A 101 7.82 -17.58 -1.27
C ALA A 101 6.80 -17.56 -0.10
N ASP A 102 6.98 -18.46 0.86
CA ASP A 102 6.03 -18.68 1.96
C ASP A 102 6.31 -17.82 3.20
N TYR A 103 7.44 -17.12 3.21
CA TYR A 103 7.89 -16.36 4.36
C TYR A 103 7.87 -14.87 4.08
N THR A 104 7.53 -14.10 5.11
CA THR A 104 7.68 -12.67 5.08
C THR A 104 8.56 -12.20 6.23
N PHE A 105 9.63 -11.49 5.88
CA PHE A 105 10.58 -10.92 6.82
C PHE A 105 10.24 -9.45 7.05
N VAL A 106 10.21 -9.06 8.31
CA VAL A 106 10.03 -7.67 8.73
C VAL A 106 11.35 -7.21 9.36
N THR A 107 11.86 -6.08 8.89
CA THR A 107 13.11 -5.49 9.39
C THR A 107 12.85 -4.08 9.87
N ASN A 108 13.39 -3.73 11.03
CA ASN A 108 13.37 -2.38 11.57
C ASN A 108 14.76 -1.77 11.46
N ARG A 109 14.90 -0.69 10.70
CA ARG A 109 16.17 -0.01 10.42
C ARG A 109 16.71 0.81 11.60
N LYS A 110 15.93 0.97 12.68
CA LYS A 110 16.32 1.71 13.90
C LYS A 110 16.72 0.81 15.06
N VAL A 111 16.40 -0.47 14.99
CA VAL A 111 16.73 -1.45 16.03
C VAL A 111 17.88 -2.30 15.51
N VAL A 112 19.02 -2.25 16.21
CA VAL A 112 20.23 -3.03 15.92
C VAL A 112 20.35 -4.16 16.93
#